data_AF-F8PSS7-F1
#
_entry.id   AF-F8PSS7-F1
#
_cell.length_a   1.000
_cell.length_b   1.000
_cell.length_c   1.000
_cell.angle_alpha   90.00
_cell.angle_beta   90.00
_cell.angle_gamma   90.00
#
_symmetry.space_group_name_H-M   'P 1'
#
loop_
_entity.id
_entity.type
_entity.pdbx_description
1 polymer ?
#
loop_
_entity_poly.entity_id
_entity_poly.type
_entity_poly.pdbx_seq_one_letter_code
_entity_poly.pdbx_strand_id
1 'polypeptide(L)'
;MPTSADVLRVSLEAHNDTFEALLRLIPPQYYLVKDGANDQVQSKYHQHSRKQKAPKQAIKEASKKAKRDKLDPANNKSIVDIQNEEAAKQSSTAKGKRKAPEPESDEDEEESDDDRGASSDGMQVDATIDTDEEGTPAGTEDTIVPMPTSGGITSLREKLHARIAELRRGGPRKEGEEAGDRDELLEERRRQRAALRERRRKETKERIRLEAEKKGKGKNKDKDKRDHGPSTKTQLIVPDPTAGQGSSHGPHSNLTNIAFSSLAGSSTSKKAQQLKVSSNPTQALEQLAARKEKLAALPEEKRKMIEEKDKWAKAEARLEGVKVKDDEGRLKKAAKRKDKEKVKSKKGWDERKEQLSASMAAKQKKRADNIATRHERRNDKKKGVGKSKGKARPGFEGKSFGKGKGKSAGKGK
;
A
#
# COMPACT_ATOMS: atom_id res chain seq x y z
N MET A 1 32.60 65.04 -13.18
CA MET A 1 32.60 64.34 -14.48
C MET A 1 31.45 63.35 -14.49
N PRO A 2 30.67 63.23 -15.58
CA PRO A 2 29.83 62.05 -15.79
C PRO A 2 30.70 60.80 -15.94
N THR A 3 30.23 59.64 -15.51
CA THR A 3 30.86 58.35 -15.82
C THR A 3 30.73 58.05 -17.31
N SER A 4 31.76 57.48 -17.93
CA SER A 4 31.69 57.08 -19.34
C SER A 4 30.74 55.90 -19.52
N ALA A 5 30.10 55.82 -20.69
CA ALA A 5 29.13 54.78 -21.01
C ALA A 5 29.72 53.36 -20.88
N ASP A 6 31.00 53.19 -21.18
CA ASP A 6 31.66 51.88 -21.14
C ASP A 6 31.99 51.44 -19.71
N VAL A 7 32.34 52.37 -18.81
CA VAL A 7 32.45 52.09 -17.37
C VAL A 7 31.09 51.72 -16.78
N LEU A 8 30.01 52.34 -17.25
CA LEU A 8 28.65 51.97 -16.87
C LEU A 8 28.26 50.57 -17.41
N ARG A 9 28.63 50.22 -18.65
CA ARG A 9 28.41 48.87 -19.22
C ARG A 9 29.11 47.79 -18.41
N VAL A 10 30.42 47.92 -18.19
CA VAL A 10 31.22 46.94 -17.42
C VAL A 10 30.70 46.81 -15.97
N SER A 11 30.23 47.91 -15.36
CA SER A 11 29.59 47.88 -14.04
C SER A 11 28.26 47.12 -14.06
N LEU A 12 27.40 47.35 -15.06
CA LEU A 12 26.13 46.63 -15.23
C LEU A 12 26.33 45.13 -15.54
N GLU A 13 27.33 44.79 -16.34
CA GLU A 13 27.73 43.40 -16.64
C GLU A 13 28.18 42.69 -15.35
N ALA A 14 29.09 43.31 -14.57
CA ALA A 14 29.52 42.76 -13.29
C ALA A 14 28.36 42.62 -12.28
N HIS A 15 27.43 43.58 -12.24
CA HIS A 15 26.23 43.46 -11.43
C HIS A 15 25.31 42.34 -11.90
N ASN A 16 25.11 42.16 -13.22
CA ASN A 16 24.35 41.03 -13.76
C ASN A 16 24.99 39.68 -13.40
N ASP A 17 26.31 39.54 -13.53
CA ASP A 17 27.04 38.32 -13.14
C ASP A 17 26.82 37.96 -11.67
N THR A 18 26.86 38.95 -10.76
CA THR A 18 26.57 38.71 -9.33
C THR A 18 25.11 38.33 -9.08
N PHE A 19 24.17 38.91 -9.83
CA PHE A 19 22.74 38.58 -9.73
C PHE A 19 22.44 37.17 -10.27
N GLU A 20 23.02 36.79 -11.40
CA GLU A 20 22.93 35.43 -11.93
C GLU A 20 23.59 34.40 -11.00
N ALA A 21 24.72 34.73 -10.37
CA ALA A 21 25.34 33.87 -9.35
C ALA A 21 24.42 33.62 -8.15
N LEU A 22 23.66 34.64 -7.71
CA LEU A 22 22.63 34.49 -6.67
C LEU A 22 21.44 33.64 -7.17
N LEU A 23 20.95 33.86 -8.40
CA LEU A 23 19.88 33.04 -8.99
C LEU A 23 20.28 31.57 -9.20
N ARG A 24 21.55 31.29 -9.51
CA ARG A 24 22.10 29.93 -9.63
C ARG A 24 22.09 29.17 -8.30
N LEU A 25 22.13 29.87 -7.17
CA LEU A 25 22.10 29.26 -5.83
C LEU A 25 20.68 28.86 -5.38
N ILE A 26 19.63 29.50 -5.90
CA ILE A 26 18.25 29.24 -5.48
C ILE A 26 17.60 28.15 -6.36
N PRO A 27 17.02 27.08 -5.79
CA PRO A 27 16.41 26.03 -6.60
C PRO A 27 15.26 26.55 -7.48
N PRO A 28 15.22 26.25 -8.80
CA PRO A 28 14.21 26.81 -9.72
C PRO A 28 12.77 26.39 -9.40
N GLN A 29 12.58 25.38 -8.54
CA GLN A 29 11.28 24.88 -8.08
C GLN A 29 10.45 25.92 -7.30
N TYR A 30 11.07 27.01 -6.83
CA TYR A 30 10.37 28.09 -6.10
C TYR A 30 9.82 29.20 -6.99
N TYR A 31 10.35 29.36 -8.21
CA TYR A 31 9.94 30.42 -9.15
C TYR A 31 9.24 29.86 -10.39
N LEU A 32 9.68 28.70 -10.89
CA LEU A 32 9.09 28.04 -12.05
C LEU A 32 8.14 26.94 -11.59
N VAL A 33 6.83 27.19 -11.77
CA VAL A 33 5.77 26.21 -11.54
C VAL A 33 5.88 25.13 -12.61
N LYS A 34 6.72 24.12 -12.38
CA LYS A 34 6.87 22.99 -13.30
C LYS A 34 5.53 22.28 -13.47
N ASP A 35 5.02 22.16 -14.69
CA ASP A 35 3.67 21.61 -14.95
C ASP A 35 3.51 20.19 -14.38
N GLY A 36 4.56 19.38 -14.54
CA GLY A 36 4.64 18.03 -13.95
C GLY A 36 4.64 17.98 -12.42
N ALA A 37 4.72 19.11 -11.71
CA ALA A 37 4.48 19.17 -10.26
C ALA A 37 2.98 19.08 -9.93
N ASN A 38 2.11 19.66 -10.78
CA ASN A 38 0.67 19.49 -10.65
C ASN A 38 0.30 18.01 -10.89
N ASP A 39 0.83 17.37 -11.94
CA ASP A 39 0.63 15.93 -12.18
C ASP A 39 1.22 15.03 -11.08
N GLN A 40 2.34 15.40 -10.46
CA GLN A 40 2.87 14.68 -9.30
C GLN A 40 1.98 14.85 -8.06
N VAL A 41 1.33 16.00 -7.89
CA VAL A 41 0.29 16.20 -6.87
C VAL A 41 -0.95 15.37 -7.20
N GLN A 42 -1.47 15.45 -8.43
CA GLN A 42 -2.64 14.70 -8.89
C GLN A 42 -2.43 13.19 -8.71
N SER A 43 -1.33 12.63 -9.22
CA SER A 43 -1.02 11.19 -9.11
C SER A 43 -0.79 10.72 -7.67
N LYS A 44 -0.25 11.58 -6.79
CA LYS A 44 -0.12 11.29 -5.35
C LYS A 44 -1.47 11.17 -4.64
N TYR A 45 -2.48 11.92 -5.06
CA TYR A 45 -3.85 11.81 -4.53
C TYR A 45 -4.74 10.80 -5.29
N HIS A 46 -4.48 10.53 -6.57
CA HIS A 46 -5.18 9.55 -7.42
C HIS A 46 -4.74 8.10 -7.16
N GLN A 47 -4.96 7.61 -5.92
CA GLN A 47 -4.60 6.27 -5.44
C GLN A 47 -5.27 5.08 -6.19
N HIS A 48 -6.06 5.34 -7.24
CA HIS A 48 -6.85 4.35 -7.97
C HIS A 48 -6.58 4.24 -9.49
N SER A 49 -5.67 5.04 -10.08
CA SER A 49 -5.26 4.91 -11.51
C SER A 49 -4.46 3.64 -11.84
N ARG A 50 -4.40 2.69 -10.90
CA ARG A 50 -3.66 1.41 -10.92
C ARG A 50 -4.18 0.37 -11.94
N LYS A 51 -4.90 0.83 -12.97
CA LYS A 51 -5.48 0.03 -14.06
C LYS A 51 -4.63 0.03 -15.34
N GLN A 52 -3.66 0.92 -15.49
CA GLN A 52 -2.72 0.83 -16.61
C GLN A 52 -1.85 -0.43 -16.46
N LYS A 53 -2.12 -1.46 -17.28
CA LYS A 53 -1.51 -2.79 -17.22
C LYS A 53 -0.10 -2.84 -17.84
N ALA A 54 0.72 -1.82 -17.60
CA ALA A 54 2.10 -1.78 -18.09
C ALA A 54 2.89 -3.01 -17.60
N PRO A 55 3.72 -3.64 -18.46
CA PRO A 55 4.47 -4.83 -18.08
C PRO A 55 5.44 -4.55 -16.91
N LYS A 56 5.64 -5.56 -16.07
CA LYS A 56 6.45 -5.45 -14.83
C LYS A 56 7.94 -5.16 -15.08
N GLN A 57 8.41 -5.21 -16.33
CA GLN A 57 9.73 -4.74 -16.78
C GLN A 57 9.71 -3.22 -16.98
N ALA A 58 8.85 -2.70 -17.87
CA ALA A 58 8.72 -1.26 -18.15
C ALA A 58 8.55 -0.41 -16.88
N ILE A 59 7.77 -0.86 -15.89
CA ILE A 59 7.61 -0.15 -14.60
C ILE A 59 8.95 -0.08 -13.81
N LYS A 60 9.77 -1.15 -13.87
CA LYS A 60 11.11 -1.18 -13.24
C LYS A 60 12.12 -0.35 -14.04
N GLU A 61 12.09 -0.40 -15.36
CA GLU A 61 12.98 0.41 -16.21
C GLU A 61 12.66 1.90 -16.09
N ALA A 62 11.38 2.30 -16.14
CA ALA A 62 10.96 3.68 -15.89
C ALA A 62 11.37 4.15 -14.47
N SER A 63 11.23 3.29 -13.45
CA SER A 63 11.68 3.62 -12.08
C SER A 63 13.21 3.69 -11.94
N LYS A 64 13.97 2.89 -12.70
CA LYS A 64 15.44 3.01 -12.79
C LYS A 64 15.86 4.29 -13.53
N LYS A 65 15.21 4.59 -14.67
CA LYS A 65 15.45 5.79 -15.47
C LYS A 65 15.17 7.05 -14.63
N ALA A 66 13.97 7.20 -14.08
CA ALA A 66 13.62 8.33 -13.22
C ALA A 66 14.55 8.52 -12.00
N LYS A 67 15.18 7.44 -11.49
CA LYS A 67 16.23 7.54 -10.46
C LYS A 67 17.58 7.99 -11.01
N ARG A 68 17.97 7.55 -12.20
CA ARG A 68 19.19 8.00 -12.88
C ARG A 68 19.05 9.46 -13.30
N ASP A 69 17.96 9.81 -13.98
CA ASP A 69 17.61 11.17 -14.40
C ASP A 69 17.53 12.14 -13.20
N LYS A 70 17.19 11.66 -11.99
CA LYS A 70 17.15 12.49 -10.76
C LYS A 70 18.51 12.62 -10.06
N LEU A 71 19.48 11.77 -10.37
CA LEU A 71 20.85 11.80 -9.87
C LEU A 71 21.86 12.33 -10.89
N ASP A 72 21.41 12.60 -12.12
CA ASP A 72 22.21 13.18 -13.19
C ASP A 72 22.44 14.69 -12.93
N PRO A 73 23.69 15.17 -12.85
CA PRO A 73 23.96 16.59 -12.65
C PRO A 73 23.42 17.46 -13.79
N ALA A 74 23.40 16.98 -15.03
CA ALA A 74 22.95 17.75 -16.20
C ALA A 74 21.44 18.07 -16.19
N ASN A 75 20.66 17.38 -15.33
CA ASN A 75 19.22 17.64 -15.14
C ASN A 75 18.94 18.65 -14.01
N ASN A 76 19.95 19.07 -13.25
CA ASN A 76 19.81 20.07 -12.17
C ASN A 76 20.14 21.49 -12.69
N LYS A 77 19.55 21.86 -13.82
CA LYS A 77 19.67 23.18 -14.45
C LYS A 77 19.24 24.31 -13.51
N SER A 78 19.94 25.45 -13.56
CA SER A 78 19.59 26.66 -12.80
C SER A 78 18.41 27.42 -13.43
N ILE A 79 17.94 28.48 -12.76
CA ILE A 79 16.88 29.36 -13.28
C ILE A 79 17.31 29.98 -14.62
N VAL A 80 18.55 30.49 -14.68
CA VAL A 80 19.13 31.16 -15.86
C VAL A 80 19.26 30.19 -17.04
N ASP A 81 19.71 28.95 -16.78
CA ASP A 81 19.83 27.92 -17.83
C ASP A 81 18.47 27.57 -18.45
N ILE A 82 17.41 27.54 -17.64
CA ILE A 82 16.05 27.24 -18.09
C ILE A 82 15.50 28.41 -18.92
N GLN A 83 15.69 29.66 -18.47
CA GLN A 83 15.29 30.86 -19.22
C GLN A 83 16.00 30.95 -20.57
N ASN A 84 17.31 30.65 -20.62
CA ASN A 84 18.08 30.59 -21.87
C ASN A 84 17.63 29.45 -22.78
N GLU A 85 17.28 28.28 -22.23
CA GLU A 85 16.71 27.16 -22.99
C GLU A 85 15.31 27.48 -23.55
N GLU A 86 14.47 28.20 -22.79
CA GLU A 86 13.15 28.64 -23.23
C GLU A 86 13.25 29.73 -24.31
N ALA A 87 14.14 30.72 -24.15
CA ALA A 87 14.42 31.73 -25.17
C ALA A 87 14.96 31.10 -26.46
N ALA A 88 15.87 30.14 -26.35
CA ALA A 88 16.38 29.38 -27.50
C ALA A 88 15.24 28.63 -28.24
N LYS A 89 14.34 27.96 -27.51
CA LYS A 89 13.16 27.28 -28.08
C LYS A 89 12.18 28.25 -28.75
N GLN A 90 11.94 29.41 -28.14
CA GLN A 90 11.09 30.45 -28.74
C GLN A 90 11.73 31.03 -30.01
N SER A 91 13.06 31.19 -30.05
CA SER A 91 13.78 31.64 -31.25
C SER A 91 13.73 30.63 -32.40
N SER A 92 13.67 29.32 -32.11
CA SER A 92 13.58 28.27 -33.13
C SER A 92 12.15 28.10 -33.66
N THR A 93 11.12 28.19 -32.81
CA THR A 93 9.72 28.16 -33.27
C THR A 93 9.32 29.42 -34.03
N ALA A 94 9.83 30.59 -33.65
CA ALA A 94 9.57 31.85 -34.36
C ALA A 94 10.11 31.89 -35.80
N LYS A 95 11.13 31.08 -36.14
CA LYS A 95 11.70 31.02 -37.50
C LYS A 95 10.86 30.22 -38.51
N GLY A 96 9.87 29.44 -38.08
CA GLY A 96 9.11 28.53 -38.95
C GLY A 96 8.05 29.16 -39.87
N LYS A 97 8.11 30.46 -40.18
CA LYS A 97 6.98 31.18 -40.82
C LYS A 97 7.34 32.12 -41.98
N ARG A 98 8.02 31.61 -43.00
CA ARG A 98 8.04 32.18 -44.38
C ARG A 98 8.37 31.13 -45.45
N LYS A 99 7.63 31.16 -46.57
CA LYS A 99 7.67 30.25 -47.77
C LYS A 99 8.97 30.50 -48.58
N ALA A 100 9.49 29.67 -49.51
CA ALA A 100 8.89 28.82 -50.57
C ALA A 100 9.95 27.82 -51.17
N PRO A 101 9.69 27.02 -52.24
CA PRO A 101 8.74 25.89 -52.27
C PRO A 101 9.17 24.63 -53.12
N GLU A 102 8.44 23.50 -53.00
CA GLU A 102 8.32 22.34 -53.94
C GLU A 102 9.57 21.45 -54.20
N PRO A 103 9.44 20.18 -54.67
CA PRO A 103 8.22 19.41 -54.97
C PRO A 103 7.98 18.20 -54.04
N GLU A 104 6.73 17.71 -54.03
CA GLU A 104 6.15 16.80 -53.02
C GLU A 104 5.62 15.48 -53.66
N SER A 105 5.21 14.46 -52.87
CA SER A 105 4.43 13.27 -53.31
C SER A 105 3.54 12.71 -52.18
N ASP A 106 2.21 12.89 -52.29
CA ASP A 106 1.10 11.89 -52.26
C ASP A 106 1.22 10.69 -51.26
N GLU A 107 0.28 10.15 -50.43
CA GLU A 107 -1.19 10.12 -50.14
C GLU A 107 -1.35 9.84 -48.59
N ASP A 108 -2.42 9.97 -47.76
CA ASP A 108 -3.77 10.59 -47.62
C ASP A 108 -4.05 10.65 -46.06
N GLU A 109 -5.13 11.11 -45.37
CA GLU A 109 -6.57 11.42 -45.61
C GLU A 109 -7.48 10.16 -45.74
N GLU A 110 -8.82 10.11 -45.57
CA GLU A 110 -9.94 11.08 -45.46
C GLU A 110 -10.23 11.68 -44.06
N GLU A 111 -11.13 12.68 -44.05
CA GLU A 111 -11.71 13.44 -42.92
C GLU A 111 -13.21 13.11 -42.70
N SER A 112 -13.72 13.26 -41.46
CA SER A 112 -15.13 13.61 -41.23
C SER A 112 -15.36 14.18 -39.81
N ASP A 113 -15.96 15.37 -39.73
CA ASP A 113 -16.49 16.04 -38.53
C ASP A 113 -17.91 16.55 -38.85
N ASP A 114 -18.90 16.34 -37.98
CA ASP A 114 -19.99 17.32 -37.78
C ASP A 114 -20.91 17.08 -36.55
N ASP A 115 -21.57 18.18 -36.19
CA ASP A 115 -22.75 18.50 -35.38
C ASP A 115 -23.22 17.71 -34.13
N ARG A 116 -23.17 18.45 -33.01
CA ARG A 116 -24.23 18.73 -32.01
C ARG A 116 -25.53 17.89 -32.02
N GLY A 117 -26.02 17.50 -30.84
CA GLY A 117 -27.42 17.03 -30.70
C GLY A 117 -27.90 16.79 -29.25
N ALA A 118 -29.07 17.32 -28.89
CA ALA A 118 -29.61 17.37 -27.53
C ALA A 118 -30.47 16.15 -27.09
N SER A 119 -30.41 15.85 -25.77
CA SER A 119 -31.56 15.51 -24.88
C SER A 119 -32.48 14.29 -25.15
N SER A 120 -33.36 14.00 -24.17
CA SER A 120 -34.33 12.87 -24.07
C SER A 120 -33.65 11.51 -23.79
N ASP A 121 -33.90 10.78 -22.69
CA ASP A 121 -35.15 10.27 -22.08
C ASP A 121 -35.76 9.08 -22.83
N GLY A 122 -36.09 8.01 -22.08
CA GLY A 122 -36.53 6.71 -22.60
C GLY A 122 -36.17 5.55 -21.64
N MET A 123 -37.16 5.01 -20.91
CA MET A 123 -36.98 3.93 -19.93
C MET A 123 -37.99 2.79 -20.12
N GLN A 124 -37.48 1.59 -20.43
CA GLN A 124 -38.16 0.29 -20.44
C GLN A 124 -37.01 -0.75 -20.20
N VAL A 125 -37.02 -1.81 -19.37
CA VAL A 125 -37.99 -2.87 -19.00
C VAL A 125 -38.61 -3.55 -20.22
N ASP A 126 -38.93 -4.84 -20.28
CA ASP A 126 -38.41 -6.06 -19.61
C ASP A 126 -38.64 -7.21 -20.66
N ALA A 127 -38.40 -8.52 -20.47
CA ALA A 127 -38.21 -9.36 -19.30
C ALA A 127 -37.28 -10.55 -19.63
N THR A 128 -37.35 -11.62 -18.82
CA THR A 128 -36.72 -12.93 -19.04
C THR A 128 -37.65 -13.94 -19.72
N ILE A 129 -37.13 -14.84 -20.55
CA ILE A 129 -37.70 -16.17 -20.77
C ILE A 129 -36.58 -17.18 -21.12
N ASP A 130 -36.57 -18.30 -20.40
CA ASP A 130 -35.82 -19.52 -20.72
C ASP A 130 -36.80 -20.50 -21.39
N THR A 131 -36.35 -21.24 -22.41
CA THR A 131 -37.03 -22.45 -22.95
C THR A 131 -36.00 -23.31 -23.68
N ASP A 132 -36.10 -24.63 -23.54
CA ASP A 132 -35.05 -25.60 -23.82
C ASP A 132 -35.09 -26.27 -25.21
N GLU A 133 -34.01 -27.02 -25.49
CA GLU A 133 -33.96 -28.33 -26.19
C GLU A 133 -33.86 -28.42 -27.73
N GLU A 134 -32.68 -28.93 -28.16
CA GLU A 134 -32.32 -29.75 -29.34
C GLU A 134 -32.74 -29.44 -30.80
N GLY A 135 -31.84 -29.78 -31.73
CA GLY A 135 -32.13 -29.76 -33.18
C GLY A 135 -30.93 -29.55 -34.12
N THR A 136 -30.09 -30.58 -34.32
CA THR A 136 -28.96 -30.53 -35.28
C THR A 136 -29.30 -31.18 -36.63
N PRO A 137 -28.93 -30.56 -37.77
CA PRO A 137 -28.57 -31.28 -38.99
C PRO A 137 -27.13 -30.96 -39.49
N ALA A 138 -26.50 -31.93 -40.16
CA ALA A 138 -25.07 -31.97 -40.47
C ALA A 138 -24.64 -31.22 -41.74
N GLY A 139 -23.32 -30.99 -41.90
CA GLY A 139 -22.74 -30.60 -43.20
C GLY A 139 -21.31 -30.03 -43.19
N THR A 140 -20.27 -30.86 -43.02
CA THR A 140 -18.89 -30.58 -43.48
C THR A 140 -18.19 -31.87 -43.89
N GLU A 141 -17.25 -31.80 -44.84
CA GLU A 141 -16.57 -32.96 -45.43
C GLU A 141 -15.26 -33.31 -44.71
N ASP A 142 -15.01 -34.59 -44.46
CA ASP A 142 -13.73 -35.10 -43.95
C ASP A 142 -12.96 -35.86 -45.05
N THR A 143 -11.66 -35.55 -45.18
CA THR A 143 -10.81 -36.08 -46.26
C THR A 143 -10.17 -37.43 -45.91
N ILE A 144 -10.02 -38.30 -46.91
CA ILE A 144 -9.49 -39.67 -46.73
C ILE A 144 -7.98 -39.62 -46.43
N VAL A 145 -7.59 -40.01 -45.22
CA VAL A 145 -6.18 -40.14 -44.80
C VAL A 145 -5.70 -41.59 -44.97
N PRO A 146 -4.56 -41.85 -45.63
CA PRO A 146 -4.03 -43.21 -45.79
C PRO A 146 -3.50 -43.79 -44.46
N MET A 147 -3.73 -45.09 -44.26
CA MET A 147 -3.32 -45.80 -43.04
C MET A 147 -1.78 -45.86 -42.89
N PRO A 148 -1.22 -45.60 -41.69
CA PRO A 148 0.23 -45.60 -41.48
C PRO A 148 0.84 -47.00 -41.63
N THR A 149 2.07 -47.05 -42.14
CA THR A 149 2.81 -48.31 -42.35
C THR A 149 3.08 -49.03 -41.04
N SER A 150 2.90 -50.36 -41.04
CA SER A 150 3.19 -51.20 -39.88
C SER A 150 4.70 -51.24 -39.61
N GLY A 151 5.11 -50.60 -38.52
CA GLY A 151 6.52 -50.54 -38.11
C GLY A 151 7.14 -51.93 -37.96
N GLY A 152 8.39 -52.07 -38.40
CA GLY A 152 9.11 -53.34 -38.44
C GLY A 152 9.30 -54.02 -37.07
N ILE A 153 9.82 -55.25 -37.11
CA ILE A 153 9.92 -56.19 -35.97
C ILE A 153 10.58 -55.57 -34.72
N THR A 154 11.53 -54.65 -34.88
CA THR A 154 12.14 -53.87 -33.78
C THR A 154 11.11 -53.07 -33.00
N SER A 155 10.27 -52.29 -33.68
CA SER A 155 9.20 -51.48 -33.06
C SER A 155 8.13 -52.34 -32.36
N LEU A 156 7.89 -53.56 -32.86
CA LEU A 156 7.01 -54.53 -32.19
C LEU A 156 7.66 -55.09 -30.92
N ARG A 157 8.96 -55.39 -30.93
CA ARG A 157 9.71 -55.79 -29.73
C ARG A 157 9.78 -54.66 -28.70
N GLU A 158 9.98 -53.42 -29.13
CA GLU A 158 9.96 -52.24 -28.25
C GLU A 158 8.58 -52.02 -27.62
N LYS A 159 7.50 -52.10 -28.41
CA LYS A 159 6.11 -52.05 -27.90
C LYS A 159 5.82 -53.20 -26.93
N LEU A 160 6.32 -54.41 -27.19
CA LEU A 160 6.18 -55.56 -26.30
C LEU A 160 6.96 -55.38 -24.99
N HIS A 161 8.20 -54.86 -25.04
CA HIS A 161 8.99 -54.54 -23.86
C HIS A 161 8.36 -53.39 -23.05
N ALA A 162 7.81 -52.37 -23.71
CA ALA A 162 7.04 -51.32 -23.06
C ALA A 162 5.78 -51.88 -22.37
N ARG A 163 5.04 -52.78 -23.03
CA ARG A 163 3.84 -53.44 -22.47
C ARG A 163 4.17 -54.34 -21.28
N ILE A 164 5.31 -55.05 -21.30
CA ILE A 164 5.81 -55.82 -20.16
C ILE A 164 6.25 -54.90 -19.01
N ALA A 165 6.88 -53.77 -19.31
CA ALA A 165 7.26 -52.77 -18.30
C ALA A 165 6.05 -52.07 -17.68
N GLU A 166 4.99 -51.85 -18.46
CA GLU A 166 3.68 -51.35 -18.02
C GLU A 166 3.00 -52.35 -17.08
N LEU A 167 2.87 -53.63 -17.47
CA LEU A 167 2.33 -54.68 -16.61
C LEU A 167 3.14 -54.80 -15.30
N ARG A 168 4.48 -54.81 -15.38
CA ARG A 168 5.36 -54.83 -14.19
C ARG A 168 5.30 -53.59 -13.30
N ARG A 169 4.69 -52.49 -13.78
CA ARG A 169 4.45 -51.26 -12.99
C ARG A 169 3.03 -51.17 -12.41
N GLY A 170 2.21 -52.20 -12.61
CA GLY A 170 0.77 -52.14 -12.31
C GLY A 170 0.05 -51.36 -13.40
N GLY A 171 -0.17 -52.03 -14.54
CA GLY A 171 -0.81 -51.43 -15.72
C GLY A 171 -2.23 -50.92 -15.46
N PRO A 172 -2.81 -50.14 -16.40
CA PRO A 172 -4.13 -49.53 -16.22
C PRO A 172 -5.18 -50.59 -15.91
N ARG A 173 -5.86 -50.43 -14.76
CA ARG A 173 -6.90 -51.37 -14.31
C ARG A 173 -8.01 -51.46 -15.36
N LYS A 174 -8.37 -52.68 -15.71
CA LYS A 174 -9.57 -52.98 -16.49
C LYS A 174 -10.79 -52.54 -15.68
N GLU A 175 -11.72 -51.87 -16.34
CA GLU A 175 -13.00 -51.48 -15.75
C GLU A 175 -13.78 -52.75 -15.36
N GLY A 176 -14.09 -52.91 -14.07
CA GLY A 176 -14.88 -54.03 -13.54
C GLY A 176 -14.27 -54.86 -12.39
N GLU A 177 -13.01 -54.63 -11.97
CA GLU A 177 -12.44 -55.30 -10.79
C GLU A 177 -12.50 -54.44 -9.51
N GLU A 178 -12.61 -55.11 -8.36
CA GLU A 178 -13.17 -54.55 -7.12
C GLU A 178 -12.30 -53.47 -6.45
N ALA A 179 -12.97 -52.62 -5.66
CA ALA A 179 -12.36 -51.44 -5.05
C ALA A 179 -11.41 -51.80 -3.91
N GLY A 180 -10.10 -51.85 -4.22
CA GLY A 180 -9.03 -51.78 -3.22
C GLY A 180 -9.23 -50.55 -2.31
N ASP A 181 -9.55 -50.82 -1.05
CA ASP A 181 -9.93 -49.94 0.05
C ASP A 181 -10.24 -48.46 -0.24
N ARG A 182 -11.53 -48.16 -0.15
CA ARG A 182 -12.10 -46.79 -0.02
C ARG A 182 -11.36 -45.93 1.02
N ASP A 183 -10.86 -46.55 2.08
CA ASP A 183 -10.11 -45.86 3.13
C ASP A 183 -8.66 -45.54 2.74
N GLU A 184 -8.00 -46.31 1.86
CA GLU A 184 -6.65 -45.96 1.37
C GLU A 184 -6.71 -44.72 0.46
N LEU A 185 -7.76 -44.60 -0.36
CA LEU A 185 -7.99 -43.42 -1.21
C LEU A 185 -8.36 -42.18 -0.35
N LEU A 186 -9.05 -42.37 0.78
CA LEU A 186 -9.30 -41.30 1.76
C LEU A 186 -8.06 -40.94 2.59
N GLU A 187 -7.21 -41.92 2.94
CA GLU A 187 -5.88 -41.76 3.53
C GLU A 187 -4.99 -40.94 2.59
N GLU A 188 -4.91 -41.27 1.31
CA GLU A 188 -4.10 -40.52 0.35
C GLU A 188 -4.62 -39.08 0.18
N ARG A 189 -5.95 -38.89 0.08
CA ARG A 189 -6.57 -37.55 0.06
C ARG A 189 -6.30 -36.77 1.36
N ARG A 190 -6.19 -37.45 2.51
CA ARG A 190 -5.73 -36.86 3.79
C ARG A 190 -4.24 -36.52 3.75
N ARG A 191 -3.38 -37.40 3.24
CA ARG A 191 -1.91 -37.22 3.11
C ARG A 191 -1.60 -36.04 2.18
N GLN A 192 -2.22 -35.95 1.01
CA GLN A 192 -2.11 -34.78 0.11
C GLN A 192 -2.58 -33.48 0.78
N ARG A 193 -3.73 -33.51 1.50
CA ARG A 193 -4.24 -32.34 2.24
C ARG A 193 -3.34 -31.96 3.43
N ALA A 194 -2.65 -32.91 4.05
CA ALA A 194 -1.64 -32.67 5.07
C ALA A 194 -0.37 -32.07 4.48
N ALA A 195 0.15 -32.64 3.39
CA ALA A 195 1.31 -32.12 2.66
C ALA A 195 1.08 -30.69 2.17
N LEU A 196 -0.11 -30.36 1.63
CA LEU A 196 -0.44 -28.99 1.22
C LEU A 196 -0.45 -28.00 2.40
N ARG A 197 -0.95 -28.42 3.58
CA ARG A 197 -0.90 -27.61 4.81
C ARG A 197 0.53 -27.47 5.34
N GLU A 198 1.35 -28.50 5.21
CA GLU A 198 2.76 -28.48 5.60
C GLU A 198 3.59 -27.60 4.65
N ARG A 199 3.34 -27.64 3.34
CA ARG A 199 3.94 -26.74 2.34
C ARG A 199 3.63 -25.29 2.64
N ARG A 200 2.36 -24.95 2.93
CA ARG A 200 1.97 -23.58 3.38
C ARG A 200 2.65 -23.17 4.69
N ARG A 201 2.91 -24.10 5.61
CA ARG A 201 3.67 -23.85 6.85
C ARG A 201 5.17 -23.66 6.59
N LYS A 202 5.75 -24.38 5.63
CA LYS A 202 7.14 -24.20 5.16
C LYS A 202 7.29 -22.84 4.46
N GLU A 203 6.47 -22.55 3.45
CA GLU A 203 6.40 -21.26 2.74
C GLU A 203 6.28 -20.06 3.69
N THR A 204 5.38 -20.12 4.68
CA THR A 204 5.22 -19.02 5.65
C THR A 204 6.40 -18.92 6.62
N LYS A 205 6.98 -20.03 7.07
CA LYS A 205 8.20 -20.03 7.92
C LYS A 205 9.41 -19.49 7.17
N GLU A 206 9.56 -19.81 5.89
CA GLU A 206 10.64 -19.27 5.05
C GLU A 206 10.42 -17.79 4.72
N ARG A 207 9.18 -17.36 4.44
CA ARG A 207 8.87 -15.92 4.31
C ARG A 207 9.26 -15.16 5.58
N ILE A 208 8.92 -15.69 6.77
CA ILE A 208 9.30 -15.09 8.06
C ILE A 208 10.84 -15.07 8.23
N ARG A 209 11.53 -16.15 7.85
CA ARG A 209 13.01 -16.22 7.88
C ARG A 209 13.65 -15.17 6.96
N LEU A 210 13.17 -15.02 5.73
CA LEU A 210 13.64 -14.03 4.75
C LEU A 210 13.32 -12.58 5.19
N GLU A 211 12.17 -12.36 5.83
CA GLU A 211 11.81 -11.05 6.39
C GLU A 211 12.69 -10.70 7.61
N ALA A 212 12.98 -11.69 8.46
CA ALA A 212 13.90 -11.55 9.60
C ALA A 212 15.35 -11.29 9.15
N GLU A 213 15.85 -11.99 8.12
CA GLU A 213 17.20 -11.78 7.59
C GLU A 213 17.36 -10.40 6.95
N LYS A 214 16.34 -9.95 6.19
CA LYS A 214 16.30 -8.57 5.64
C LYS A 214 16.25 -7.51 6.73
N LYS A 215 15.56 -7.77 7.85
CA LYS A 215 15.54 -6.88 9.04
C LYS A 215 16.83 -6.95 9.87
N GLY A 216 17.56 -8.07 9.83
CA GLY A 216 18.86 -8.25 10.49
C GLY A 216 19.97 -7.49 9.77
N LYS A 217 20.09 -7.67 8.44
CA LYS A 217 21.12 -6.98 7.61
C LYS A 217 20.94 -5.45 7.53
N GLY A 218 19.77 -4.92 7.89
CA GLY A 218 19.50 -3.48 7.96
C GLY A 218 19.79 -2.81 9.32
N LYS A 219 20.32 -3.53 10.33
CA LYS A 219 20.33 -3.06 11.73
C LYS A 219 21.69 -2.65 12.31
N ASN A 220 22.63 -2.21 11.48
CA ASN A 220 23.94 -1.71 11.93
C ASN A 220 24.36 -0.33 11.38
N LYS A 221 23.40 0.47 10.89
CA LYS A 221 23.56 1.90 10.57
C LYS A 221 22.25 2.68 10.84
N ASP A 222 21.85 2.68 12.11
CA ASP A 222 21.00 3.73 12.70
C ASP A 222 21.00 3.54 14.23
N LYS A 223 22.06 4.05 14.86
CA LYS A 223 22.24 4.02 16.31
C LYS A 223 22.53 5.42 16.85
N ASP A 224 21.71 6.37 16.41
CA ASP A 224 21.55 7.67 17.05
C ASP A 224 20.10 8.18 16.86
N LYS A 225 19.67 9.09 17.73
CA LYS A 225 18.42 9.85 17.69
C LYS A 225 17.11 9.02 17.60
N ARG A 226 16.65 8.47 18.73
CA ARG A 226 15.20 8.36 19.05
C ARG A 226 14.78 8.04 20.49
N ASP A 227 15.59 8.32 21.50
CA ASP A 227 15.16 8.19 22.91
C ASP A 227 14.41 9.44 23.38
N HIS A 228 13.09 9.46 23.18
CA HIS A 228 12.12 10.33 23.85
C HIS A 228 10.83 9.54 24.11
N GLY A 229 10.79 8.84 25.24
CA GLY A 229 9.56 8.21 25.75
C GLY A 229 8.62 9.24 26.40
N PRO A 230 7.35 8.87 26.67
CA PRO A 230 6.42 9.76 27.38
C PRO A 230 6.87 9.97 28.84
N SER A 231 7.36 11.16 29.15
CA SER A 231 7.84 11.51 30.49
C SER A 231 6.71 11.45 31.53
N THR A 232 6.90 10.65 32.58
CA THR A 232 6.03 10.60 33.75
C THR A 232 6.34 11.75 34.69
N LYS A 233 5.32 12.51 35.10
CA LYS A 233 5.45 13.76 35.87
C LYS A 233 5.87 13.52 37.32
N THR A 234 7.17 13.48 37.59
CA THR A 234 7.71 13.58 38.95
C THR A 234 7.65 15.03 39.43
N GLN A 235 6.99 15.26 40.57
CA GLN A 235 7.04 16.55 41.26
C GLN A 235 8.44 16.71 41.87
N LEU A 236 9.18 17.74 41.45
CA LEU A 236 10.47 18.09 42.06
C LEU A 236 10.28 19.32 42.96
N ILE A 237 10.67 19.21 44.24
CA ILE A 237 10.44 20.23 45.27
C ILE A 237 11.58 21.27 45.26
N VAL A 238 11.91 21.78 44.06
CA VAL A 238 12.83 22.90 43.84
C VAL A 238 12.27 23.77 42.71
N PRO A 239 11.83 25.00 42.99
CA PRO A 239 11.43 25.94 41.93
C PRO A 239 12.65 26.39 41.13
N ASP A 240 12.74 25.96 39.87
CA ASP A 240 13.67 26.53 38.89
C ASP A 240 13.10 27.86 38.36
N PRO A 241 13.78 29.00 38.56
CA PRO A 241 13.26 30.31 38.17
C PRO A 241 13.31 30.57 36.65
N THR A 242 13.81 29.65 35.83
CA THR A 242 13.87 29.83 34.36
C THR A 242 12.55 29.56 33.63
N ALA A 243 11.52 29.05 34.32
CA ALA A 243 10.25 28.63 33.73
C ALA A 243 9.09 29.66 33.89
N GLY A 244 9.38 30.97 33.92
CA GLY A 244 8.36 31.99 34.19
C GLY A 244 8.56 33.35 33.51
N GLN A 245 7.69 33.65 32.54
CA GLN A 245 7.39 34.98 31.95
C GLN A 245 8.51 35.77 31.25
N GLY A 246 8.07 36.67 30.37
CA GLY A 246 8.73 37.97 30.19
C GLY A 246 9.55 38.15 28.92
N SER A 247 9.05 39.01 28.04
CA SER A 247 9.86 39.66 27.00
C SER A 247 10.82 40.66 27.65
N SER A 248 12.04 40.24 27.98
CA SER A 248 13.10 41.11 28.47
C SER A 248 13.99 41.61 27.31
N HIS A 249 13.61 42.73 26.71
CA HIS A 249 14.47 43.43 25.75
C HIS A 249 15.73 43.95 26.45
N GLY A 250 16.92 43.68 25.91
CA GLY A 250 18.16 44.31 26.35
C GLY A 250 18.16 45.82 26.07
N PRO A 251 18.75 46.66 26.94
CA PRO A 251 18.55 48.12 26.95
C PRO A 251 19.22 48.91 25.80
N HIS A 252 19.54 48.25 24.67
CA HIS A 252 20.29 48.83 23.54
C HIS A 252 19.65 48.56 22.17
N SER A 253 18.43 48.01 22.12
CA SER A 253 17.72 47.71 20.87
C SER A 253 16.92 48.92 20.35
N ASN A 254 17.61 49.92 19.78
CA ASN A 254 17.00 51.12 19.19
C ASN A 254 16.35 50.91 17.81
N LEU A 255 15.98 49.67 17.43
CA LEU A 255 15.17 49.43 16.24
C LEU A 255 13.68 49.58 16.57
N THR A 256 12.96 50.30 15.71
CA THR A 256 11.52 50.54 15.85
C THR A 256 10.74 49.23 15.73
N ASN A 257 10.11 48.82 16.83
CA ASN A 257 9.14 47.73 16.82
C ASN A 257 7.92 48.15 15.97
N ILE A 258 7.92 47.78 14.68
CA ILE A 258 6.71 47.78 13.84
C ILE A 258 5.81 46.64 14.34
N ALA A 259 5.15 46.89 15.46
CA ALA A 259 4.05 46.08 15.93
C ALA A 259 2.91 46.24 14.92
N PHE A 260 2.84 45.31 13.96
CA PHE A 260 1.66 45.14 13.13
C PHE A 260 0.48 44.93 14.07
N SER A 261 -0.35 45.95 14.24
CA SER A 261 -1.57 45.82 15.03
C SER A 261 -2.40 44.72 14.37
N SER A 262 -2.74 43.69 15.14
CA SER A 262 -3.52 42.57 14.64
C SER A 262 -4.91 43.09 14.32
N LEU A 263 -5.13 43.48 13.05
CA LEU A 263 -6.37 44.08 12.57
C LEU A 263 -7.54 43.22 13.04
N ALA A 264 -8.50 43.84 13.72
CA ALA A 264 -9.55 43.14 14.48
C ALA A 264 -10.56 42.34 13.60
N GLY A 265 -10.32 42.24 12.29
CA GLY A 265 -10.96 41.27 11.39
C GLY A 265 -10.36 39.86 11.45
N SER A 266 -9.20 39.63 12.10
CA SER A 266 -8.64 38.27 12.22
C SER A 266 -9.43 37.36 13.18
N SER A 267 -10.25 37.94 14.07
CA SER A 267 -11.20 37.17 14.87
C SER A 267 -12.45 36.86 14.05
N THR A 268 -12.65 35.60 13.63
CA THR A 268 -13.83 35.23 12.82
C THR A 268 -15.11 35.71 13.49
N SER A 269 -15.90 36.48 12.75
CA SER A 269 -17.09 37.20 13.17
C SER A 269 -18.01 36.32 14.03
N LYS A 270 -18.63 36.90 15.07
CA LYS A 270 -19.56 36.16 15.96
C LYS A 270 -20.68 35.47 15.15
N LYS A 271 -21.10 36.11 14.06
CA LYS A 271 -22.02 35.62 13.03
C LYS A 271 -21.50 34.36 12.33
N ALA A 272 -20.28 34.38 11.78
CA ALA A 272 -19.66 33.19 11.20
C ALA A 272 -19.30 32.11 12.23
N GLN A 273 -19.14 32.44 13.52
CA GLN A 273 -19.04 31.42 14.56
C GLN A 273 -20.38 30.68 14.78
N GLN A 274 -21.51 31.38 14.80
CA GLN A 274 -22.85 30.76 14.91
C GLN A 274 -23.21 29.87 13.71
N LEU A 275 -22.61 30.13 12.55
CA LEU A 275 -22.73 29.29 11.34
C LEU A 275 -21.89 28.01 11.39
N LYS A 276 -20.98 27.84 12.37
CA LYS A 276 -20.21 26.59 12.54
C LYS A 276 -21.10 25.51 13.17
N VAL A 277 -21.36 24.44 12.42
CA VAL A 277 -22.05 23.24 12.88
C VAL A 277 -21.10 22.35 13.70
N SER A 278 -21.63 21.55 14.62
CA SER A 278 -20.85 20.63 15.46
C SER A 278 -19.91 19.69 14.67
N SER A 279 -18.82 19.26 15.33
CA SER A 279 -17.78 18.44 14.71
C SER A 279 -18.19 16.99 14.42
N ASN A 280 -19.20 16.48 15.13
CA ASN A 280 -19.74 15.14 15.01
C ASN A 280 -20.85 15.09 13.93
N PRO A 281 -20.75 14.24 12.89
CA PRO A 281 -21.71 14.23 11.80
C PRO A 281 -23.15 13.83 12.18
N THR A 282 -23.39 13.18 13.33
CA THR A 282 -24.76 12.89 13.77
C THR A 282 -25.42 14.11 14.41
N GLN A 283 -24.73 14.77 15.36
CA GLN A 283 -25.16 16.03 15.96
C GLN A 283 -25.28 17.15 14.92
N ALA A 284 -24.46 17.10 13.86
CA ALA A 284 -24.59 18.02 12.73
C ALA A 284 -25.88 17.82 11.92
N LEU A 285 -26.34 16.58 11.73
CA LEU A 285 -27.63 16.30 11.09
C LEU A 285 -28.80 16.74 11.98
N GLU A 286 -28.71 16.48 13.27
CA GLU A 286 -29.68 16.89 14.29
C GLU A 286 -29.82 18.43 14.34
N GLN A 287 -28.70 19.16 14.34
CA GLN A 287 -28.68 20.62 14.28
C GLN A 287 -29.26 21.18 12.97
N LEU A 288 -29.14 20.46 11.85
CA LEU A 288 -29.78 20.84 10.58
C LEU A 288 -31.28 20.50 10.57
N ALA A 289 -31.69 19.38 11.14
CA ALA A 289 -33.09 19.01 11.29
C ALA A 289 -33.83 20.05 12.13
N ALA A 290 -33.31 20.37 13.32
CA ALA A 290 -33.86 21.40 14.20
C ALA A 290 -33.83 22.81 13.58
N ARG A 291 -32.88 23.11 12.68
CA ARG A 291 -32.89 24.36 11.89
C ARG A 291 -34.00 24.36 10.82
N LYS A 292 -34.20 23.24 10.10
CA LYS A 292 -35.28 23.09 9.13
C LYS A 292 -36.66 23.15 9.78
N GLU A 293 -36.83 22.49 10.91
CA GLU A 293 -38.04 22.49 11.73
C GLU A 293 -38.41 23.92 12.19
N LYS A 294 -37.44 24.68 12.71
CA LYS A 294 -37.63 26.09 13.10
C LYS A 294 -37.96 27.01 11.92
N LEU A 295 -37.49 26.71 10.71
CA LEU A 295 -37.88 27.43 9.49
C LEU A 295 -39.29 27.04 9.00
N ALA A 296 -39.71 25.78 9.20
CA ALA A 296 -41.05 25.31 8.86
C ALA A 296 -42.13 25.81 9.84
N ALA A 297 -41.77 26.06 11.10
CA ALA A 297 -42.65 26.62 12.13
C ALA A 297 -42.90 28.15 12.02
N LEU A 298 -42.27 28.84 11.05
CA LEU A 298 -42.45 30.28 10.82
C LEU A 298 -43.30 30.54 9.57
N PRO A 299 -44.12 31.61 9.55
CA PRO A 299 -44.93 31.96 8.38
C PRO A 299 -44.06 32.34 7.19
N GLU A 300 -44.58 32.11 5.98
CA GLU A 300 -43.77 32.08 4.75
C GLU A 300 -42.96 33.34 4.48
N GLU A 301 -43.50 34.53 4.76
CA GLU A 301 -42.79 35.81 4.57
C GLU A 301 -41.53 35.87 5.44
N LYS A 302 -41.67 35.52 6.72
CA LYS A 302 -40.55 35.48 7.68
C LYS A 302 -39.57 34.37 7.30
N ARG A 303 -40.08 33.23 6.82
CA ARG A 303 -39.24 32.15 6.30
C ARG A 303 -38.42 32.60 5.07
N LYS A 304 -39.02 33.24 4.07
CA LYS A 304 -38.33 33.77 2.86
C LYS A 304 -37.24 34.78 3.26
N MET A 305 -37.59 35.76 4.10
CA MET A 305 -36.62 36.73 4.65
C MET A 305 -35.46 36.09 5.43
N ILE A 306 -35.72 35.04 6.21
CA ILE A 306 -34.66 34.33 6.94
C ILE A 306 -33.82 33.48 5.99
N GLU A 307 -34.42 32.76 5.04
CA GLU A 307 -33.69 31.99 4.03
C GLU A 307 -32.75 32.88 3.19
N GLU A 308 -33.15 34.11 2.87
CA GLU A 308 -32.29 35.12 2.22
C GLU A 308 -31.15 35.59 3.13
N LYS A 309 -31.44 35.97 4.38
CA LYS A 309 -30.41 36.35 5.36
C LYS A 309 -29.42 35.21 5.62
N ASP A 310 -29.88 33.97 5.65
CA ASP A 310 -29.05 32.76 5.77
C ASP A 310 -28.19 32.52 4.52
N LYS A 311 -28.74 32.73 3.29
CA LYS A 311 -27.97 32.63 2.04
C LYS A 311 -26.80 33.63 2.05
N TRP A 312 -27.06 34.89 2.35
CA TRP A 312 -26.03 35.93 2.41
C TRP A 312 -25.02 35.71 3.54
N ALA A 313 -25.47 35.38 4.75
CA ALA A 313 -24.56 35.10 5.87
C ALA A 313 -23.68 33.86 5.62
N LYS A 314 -24.18 32.86 4.88
CA LYS A 314 -23.38 31.69 4.44
C LYS A 314 -22.48 31.97 3.24
N ALA A 315 -22.67 33.07 2.51
CA ALA A 315 -21.72 33.55 1.51
C ALA A 315 -20.58 34.33 2.19
N GLU A 316 -20.94 35.33 2.99
CA GLU A 316 -20.06 36.12 3.88
C GLU A 316 -19.12 35.21 4.70
N ALA A 317 -19.65 34.24 5.45
CA ALA A 317 -18.84 33.32 6.24
C ALA A 317 -17.90 32.43 5.40
N ARG A 318 -18.23 32.14 4.12
CA ARG A 318 -17.34 31.39 3.22
C ARG A 318 -16.22 32.28 2.66
N LEU A 319 -16.49 33.55 2.38
CA LEU A 319 -15.47 34.55 2.03
C LEU A 319 -14.52 34.80 3.21
N GLU A 320 -15.05 34.81 4.44
CA GLU A 320 -14.28 34.81 5.69
C GLU A 320 -13.50 33.48 5.95
N GLY A 321 -13.54 32.53 5.02
CA GLY A 321 -12.83 31.24 5.12
C GLY A 321 -13.44 30.23 6.11
N VAL A 322 -14.59 30.54 6.72
CA VAL A 322 -15.27 29.64 7.65
C VAL A 322 -15.97 28.50 6.90
N LYS A 323 -15.55 27.28 7.24
CA LYS A 323 -16.01 26.03 6.61
C LYS A 323 -17.41 25.65 7.13
N VAL A 324 -18.44 26.25 6.56
CA VAL A 324 -19.87 25.88 6.71
C VAL A 324 -20.07 24.41 6.29
N LYS A 325 -20.83 23.62 7.07
CA LYS A 325 -20.96 22.15 6.90
C LYS A 325 -22.43 21.70 6.83
N ASP A 326 -23.26 22.45 6.12
CA ASP A 326 -24.72 22.27 6.10
C ASP A 326 -25.20 21.14 5.14
N ASP A 327 -24.27 20.44 4.48
CA ASP A 327 -24.57 19.45 3.44
C ASP A 327 -25.14 18.14 4.01
N GLU A 328 -26.46 18.05 4.20
CA GLU A 328 -27.15 16.88 4.74
C GLU A 328 -26.72 15.55 4.09
N GLY A 329 -26.62 15.51 2.76
CA GLY A 329 -26.17 14.33 2.02
C GLY A 329 -24.70 13.95 2.28
N ARG A 330 -23.82 14.91 2.56
CA ARG A 330 -22.42 14.64 2.96
C ARG A 330 -22.33 14.21 4.42
N LEU A 331 -23.13 14.81 5.30
CA LEU A 331 -23.21 14.42 6.72
C LEU A 331 -23.79 13.02 6.91
N LYS A 332 -24.89 12.66 6.21
CA LYS A 332 -25.41 11.28 6.15
C LYS A 332 -24.35 10.29 5.67
N LYS A 333 -23.52 10.66 4.68
CA LYS A 333 -22.36 9.86 4.23
C LYS A 333 -21.23 9.82 5.27
N ALA A 334 -21.01 10.87 6.05
CA ALA A 334 -19.98 10.93 7.11
C ALA A 334 -20.36 10.10 8.35
N ALA A 335 -21.62 10.17 8.80
CA ALA A 335 -22.15 9.30 9.86
C ALA A 335 -22.00 7.81 9.46
N LYS A 336 -22.53 7.42 8.29
CA LYS A 336 -22.40 6.04 7.76
C LYS A 336 -20.94 5.57 7.60
N ARG A 337 -19.96 6.48 7.44
CA ARG A 337 -18.52 6.14 7.48
C ARG A 337 -18.04 5.88 8.91
N LYS A 338 -18.37 6.76 9.86
CA LYS A 338 -18.01 6.62 11.28
C LYS A 338 -18.62 5.38 11.92
N ASP A 339 -19.83 4.98 11.53
CA ASP A 339 -20.44 3.76 12.06
C ASP A 339 -19.83 2.49 11.44
N LYS A 340 -19.46 2.52 10.15
CA LYS A 340 -18.65 1.45 9.54
C LYS A 340 -17.25 1.33 10.17
N GLU A 341 -16.66 2.44 10.60
CA GLU A 341 -15.39 2.47 11.36
C GLU A 341 -15.56 1.86 12.76
N LYS A 342 -16.61 2.23 13.51
CA LYS A 342 -16.98 1.59 14.80
C LYS A 342 -17.21 0.08 14.64
N VAL A 343 -17.95 -0.37 13.61
CA VAL A 343 -18.22 -1.80 13.36
C VAL A 343 -16.93 -2.57 13.04
N LYS A 344 -16.01 -2.00 12.23
CA LYS A 344 -14.69 -2.59 11.98
C LYS A 344 -13.87 -2.68 13.27
N SER A 345 -13.88 -1.63 14.08
CA SER A 345 -13.20 -1.61 15.38
C SER A 345 -13.76 -2.71 16.30
N LYS A 346 -15.10 -2.79 16.45
CA LYS A 346 -15.76 -3.84 17.25
C LYS A 346 -15.33 -5.24 16.81
N LYS A 347 -15.44 -5.57 15.53
CA LYS A 347 -14.99 -6.88 15.00
C LYS A 347 -13.53 -7.16 15.35
N GLY A 348 -12.62 -6.21 15.10
CA GLY A 348 -11.21 -6.35 15.44
C GLY A 348 -10.91 -6.42 16.95
N TRP A 349 -11.81 -5.98 17.82
CA TRP A 349 -11.70 -6.20 19.27
C TRP A 349 -12.26 -7.55 19.71
N ASP A 350 -13.38 -7.98 19.12
CA ASP A 350 -14.01 -9.26 19.45
C ASP A 350 -13.16 -10.44 18.92
N GLU A 351 -12.59 -10.32 17.71
CA GLU A 351 -11.57 -11.25 17.17
C GLU A 351 -10.35 -11.39 18.10
N ARG A 352 -9.90 -10.30 18.75
CA ARG A 352 -8.80 -10.35 19.72
C ARG A 352 -9.20 -11.07 21.01
N LYS A 353 -10.43 -10.85 21.50
CA LYS A 353 -10.96 -11.57 22.68
C LYS A 353 -11.05 -13.07 22.39
N GLU A 354 -11.52 -13.45 21.21
CA GLU A 354 -11.58 -14.85 20.76
C GLU A 354 -10.18 -15.47 20.64
N GLN A 355 -9.22 -14.77 20.02
CA GLN A 355 -7.83 -15.24 19.95
C GLN A 355 -7.20 -15.40 21.34
N LEU A 356 -7.49 -14.48 22.28
CA LEU A 356 -7.05 -14.59 23.66
C LEU A 356 -7.67 -15.78 24.38
N SER A 357 -9.01 -15.95 24.33
CA SER A 357 -9.70 -17.07 24.98
C SER A 357 -9.30 -18.41 24.38
N ALA A 358 -9.19 -18.52 23.05
CA ALA A 358 -8.68 -19.71 22.36
C ALA A 358 -7.21 -20.00 22.74
N SER A 359 -6.36 -18.98 22.91
CA SER A 359 -4.98 -19.18 23.37
C SER A 359 -4.90 -19.67 24.82
N MET A 360 -5.83 -19.23 25.68
CA MET A 360 -5.94 -19.65 27.08
C MET A 360 -6.48 -21.07 27.17
N ALA A 361 -7.55 -21.39 26.45
CA ALA A 361 -8.10 -22.74 26.32
C ALA A 361 -7.07 -23.73 25.74
N ALA A 362 -6.29 -23.33 24.73
CA ALA A 362 -5.22 -24.17 24.19
C ALA A 362 -4.07 -24.40 25.18
N LYS A 363 -3.74 -23.41 26.04
CA LYS A 363 -2.77 -23.58 27.14
C LYS A 363 -3.33 -24.48 28.25
N GLN A 364 -4.60 -24.30 28.62
CA GLN A 364 -5.29 -25.13 29.61
C GLN A 364 -5.41 -26.58 29.14
N LYS A 365 -5.84 -26.83 27.89
CA LYS A 365 -5.87 -28.16 27.28
C LYS A 365 -4.49 -28.81 27.29
N LYS A 366 -3.43 -28.13 26.83
CA LYS A 366 -2.05 -28.66 26.91
C LYS A 366 -1.61 -29.00 28.34
N ARG A 367 -2.09 -28.28 29.36
CA ARG A 367 -1.83 -28.63 30.77
C ARG A 367 -2.62 -29.88 31.18
N ALA A 368 -3.89 -29.98 30.81
CA ALA A 368 -4.71 -31.16 31.06
C ALA A 368 -4.13 -32.42 30.37
N ASP A 369 -3.80 -32.33 29.08
CA ASP A 369 -3.18 -33.41 28.30
C ASP A 369 -1.84 -33.87 28.94
N ASN A 370 -1.02 -32.92 29.42
CA ASN A 370 0.24 -33.21 30.13
C ASN A 370 0.02 -33.80 31.54
N ILE A 371 -1.11 -33.53 32.19
CA ILE A 371 -1.47 -34.10 33.50
C ILE A 371 -2.03 -35.51 33.31
N ALA A 372 -2.92 -35.72 32.33
CA ALA A 372 -3.46 -37.01 31.94
C ALA A 372 -2.34 -37.99 31.56
N THR A 373 -1.46 -37.62 30.63
CA THR A 373 -0.32 -38.46 30.23
C THR A 373 0.70 -38.70 31.36
N ARG A 374 0.78 -37.82 32.37
CA ARG A 374 1.58 -38.07 33.60
C ARG A 374 0.87 -39.03 34.56
N HIS A 375 -0.46 -39.02 34.60
CA HIS A 375 -1.28 -39.92 35.41
C HIS A 375 -1.35 -41.33 34.79
N GLU A 376 -1.56 -41.44 33.48
CA GLU A 376 -1.45 -42.68 32.69
C GLU A 376 -0.11 -43.36 32.95
N ARG A 377 1.02 -42.66 32.72
CA ARG A 377 2.37 -43.20 32.96
C ARG A 377 2.66 -43.57 34.43
N ARG A 378 1.91 -43.02 35.40
CA ARG A 378 1.96 -43.46 36.80
C ARG A 378 1.16 -44.76 37.00
N ASN A 379 -0.01 -44.86 36.37
CA ASN A 379 -0.85 -46.05 36.42
C ASN A 379 -0.23 -47.23 35.65
N ASP A 380 0.40 -47.00 34.49
CA ASP A 380 1.14 -48.02 33.74
C ASP A 380 2.29 -48.59 34.57
N LYS A 381 3.03 -47.72 35.27
CA LYS A 381 4.07 -48.14 36.21
C LYS A 381 3.49 -48.94 37.40
N LYS A 382 2.30 -48.59 37.91
CA LYS A 382 1.60 -49.35 38.96
C LYS A 382 1.06 -50.71 38.44
N LYS A 383 0.66 -50.77 37.17
CA LYS A 383 0.20 -51.99 36.47
C LYS A 383 1.34 -52.88 35.95
N GLY A 384 2.60 -52.54 36.21
CA GLY A 384 3.75 -53.33 35.75
C GLY A 384 4.06 -53.23 34.26
N VAL A 385 3.39 -52.35 33.50
CA VAL A 385 3.59 -52.16 32.04
C VAL A 385 4.84 -51.29 31.78
N GLY A 386 5.94 -51.65 32.43
CA GLY A 386 7.24 -51.04 32.24
C GLY A 386 7.88 -51.54 30.96
N LYS A 387 8.16 -50.63 30.02
CA LYS A 387 8.91 -50.90 28.79
C LYS A 387 10.16 -51.73 29.11
N SER A 388 10.29 -52.90 28.49
CA SER A 388 11.20 -53.96 28.92
C SER A 388 12.68 -53.50 29.01
N LYS A 389 13.42 -54.09 29.97
CA LYS A 389 14.88 -53.94 30.09
C LYS A 389 15.56 -54.54 28.85
N GLY A 390 15.74 -53.77 27.79
CA GLY A 390 16.11 -54.32 26.49
C GLY A 390 16.62 -53.31 25.45
N LYS A 391 17.46 -52.34 25.85
CA LYS A 391 18.42 -51.63 24.99
C LYS A 391 19.38 -50.79 25.85
N ALA A 392 20.68 -51.01 25.66
CA ALA A 392 21.73 -50.21 26.30
C ALA A 392 21.75 -48.76 25.75
N ARG A 393 22.43 -47.86 26.48
CA ARG A 393 22.60 -46.44 26.07
C ARG A 393 23.65 -46.37 24.96
N PRO A 394 23.33 -45.90 23.74
CA PRO A 394 24.35 -45.76 22.71
C PRO A 394 25.39 -44.70 23.10
N GLY A 395 26.67 -45.08 23.18
CA GLY A 395 27.79 -44.14 23.25
C GLY A 395 28.30 -43.73 24.65
N PHE A 396 28.07 -44.49 25.72
CA PHE A 396 28.67 -44.19 27.04
C PHE A 396 29.24 -45.42 27.77
N GLU A 397 30.09 -46.21 27.10
CA GLU A 397 30.91 -47.23 27.78
C GLU A 397 32.37 -47.23 27.27
N GLY A 398 33.30 -46.98 28.19
CA GLY A 398 34.65 -47.57 28.20
C GLY A 398 35.62 -47.34 27.04
N LYS A 399 36.08 -46.10 26.78
CA LYS A 399 37.32 -45.89 26.00
C LYS A 399 38.56 -46.07 26.89
N SER A 400 38.87 -47.30 27.27
CA SER A 400 39.98 -47.67 28.18
C SER A 400 41.36 -47.63 27.51
N PHE A 401 41.87 -46.44 27.21
CA PHE A 401 43.24 -46.20 26.74
C PHE A 401 44.02 -45.31 27.71
N GLY A 402 45.00 -45.89 28.42
CA GLY A 402 45.82 -45.22 29.44
C GLY A 402 46.21 -46.20 30.56
N LYS A 403 47.23 -47.06 30.39
CA LYS A 403 48.68 -46.77 30.49
C LYS A 403 49.14 -46.53 31.95
N GLY A 404 49.61 -47.60 32.60
CA GLY A 404 50.22 -47.55 33.95
C GLY A 404 51.19 -48.73 34.17
N LYS A 405 52.49 -48.53 33.95
CA LYS A 405 53.52 -49.57 34.11
C LYS A 405 53.96 -49.63 35.58
N GLY A 406 53.41 -50.59 36.35
CA GLY A 406 53.53 -50.65 37.81
C GLY A 406 54.27 -51.88 38.37
N LYS A 407 55.61 -51.84 38.26
CA LYS A 407 56.65 -52.52 39.09
C LYS A 407 56.34 -53.88 39.76
N SER A 408 57.12 -54.90 39.40
CA SER A 408 57.14 -56.22 40.05
C SER A 408 57.78 -56.22 41.44
N ALA A 409 57.07 -56.81 42.41
CA ALA A 409 57.55 -57.40 43.66
C ALA A 409 56.45 -58.35 44.19
N GLY A 410 56.73 -59.41 44.95
CA GLY A 410 58.05 -59.94 45.33
C GLY A 410 58.02 -60.72 46.64
N LYS A 411 57.84 -62.05 46.55
CA LYS A 411 58.06 -63.07 47.60
C LYS A 411 56.97 -63.21 48.69
N GLY A 412 56.76 -64.45 49.16
CA GLY A 412 55.79 -64.84 50.19
C GLY A 412 54.63 -65.66 49.62
N LYS A 413 54.55 -66.98 49.88
CA LYS A 413 55.47 -67.87 50.60
C LYS A 413 55.50 -69.24 49.92
#